data_AF-A0A8H5FF80-F1
#
_entry.id   AF-A0A8H5FF80-F1
#
_cell.length_a   1.000
_cell.length_b   1.000
_cell.length_c   1.000
_cell.angle_alpha   90.00
_cell.angle_beta   90.00
_cell.angle_gamma   90.00
#
_symmetry.space_group_name_H-M   'P 1'
#
loop_
_entity.id
_entity.type
_entity.pdbx_description
1 polymer ?
#
loop_
_entity_poly.entity_id
_entity_poly.type
_entity_poly.pdbx_seq_one_letter_code
_entity_poly.pdbx_strand_id
1 'polypeptide(L)'
;MRLLNTKTLRVQEFFTEIPRYAILSHTWEDEEITFQDIQSLITLADTCNGRQLTFDDIQAFLPPTQLKKGYTKVVQACVCARNSAFDWIWIDSCCINKESSAELSEAINSMYQYYEDAVVCYVYLFDVSGKLHPKNPASDFKRSKWFTRGWTLQELLAPEFISFFDKDWTKIGTRWSLRDVISVVTTIPMDVLGRIQLKSTV
;
A
#
# COMPACT_ATOMS: atom_id res chain seq x y z
N MET A 1 -8.86 -0.13 13.82
CA MET A 1 -8.26 0.01 12.46
C MET A 1 -9.24 -0.49 11.40
N ARG A 2 -9.27 0.11 10.21
CA ARG A 2 -10.02 -0.44 9.07
C ARG A 2 -9.10 -1.09 8.05
N LEU A 3 -9.58 -2.16 7.42
CA LEU A 3 -8.88 -2.88 6.37
C LEU A 3 -9.80 -3.05 5.16
N LEU A 4 -9.20 -2.98 3.97
CA LEU A 4 -9.87 -3.22 2.70
C LEU A 4 -9.84 -4.72 2.38
N ASN A 5 -11.00 -5.30 2.12
CA ASN A 5 -11.08 -6.66 1.62
C ASN A 5 -10.58 -6.71 0.16
N THR A 6 -9.58 -7.53 -0.09
CA THR A 6 -8.90 -7.59 -1.38
C THR A 6 -9.72 -8.21 -2.52
N LYS A 7 -10.84 -8.88 -2.20
CA LYS A 7 -11.77 -9.44 -3.20
C LYS A 7 -12.91 -8.46 -3.45
N THR A 8 -13.61 -8.04 -2.40
CA THR A 8 -14.85 -7.28 -2.53
C THR A 8 -14.66 -5.77 -2.51
N LEU A 9 -13.45 -5.28 -2.22
CA LEU A 9 -13.16 -3.87 -1.98
C LEU A 9 -14.01 -3.24 -0.87
N ARG A 10 -14.59 -4.05 0.01
CA ARG A 10 -15.32 -3.56 1.17
C ARG A 10 -14.34 -3.22 2.28
N VAL A 11 -14.46 -2.02 2.84
CA VAL A 11 -13.73 -1.64 4.05
C VAL A 11 -14.47 -2.21 5.26
N GLN A 12 -13.72 -2.88 6.14
CA GLN A 12 -14.21 -3.41 7.40
C GLN A 12 -13.41 -2.86 8.57
N GLU A 13 -14.10 -2.53 9.66
CA GLU A 13 -13.49 -2.05 10.89
C GLU A 13 -13.21 -3.21 11.86
N PHE A 14 -12.02 -3.19 12.44
CA PHE A 14 -11.52 -4.15 13.41
C PHE A 14 -11.08 -3.41 14.68
N PHE A 15 -11.70 -3.76 15.80
CA PHE A 15 -11.40 -3.21 17.13
C PHE A 15 -10.49 -4.11 17.95
N THR A 16 -10.62 -5.42 17.77
CA THR A 16 -9.83 -6.49 18.38
C THR A 16 -9.57 -7.57 17.34
N GLU A 17 -8.59 -8.44 17.58
CA GLU A 17 -8.28 -9.59 16.69
C GLU A 17 -8.07 -9.17 15.24
N ILE A 18 -7.20 -8.18 15.04
CA ILE A 18 -6.86 -7.67 13.72
C ILE A 18 -6.30 -8.83 12.88
N PRO A 19 -6.89 -9.17 11.72
CA PRO A 19 -6.42 -10.26 10.88
C PRO A 19 -5.06 -9.91 10.28
N ARG A 20 -4.31 -10.92 9.84
CA ARG A 20 -3.08 -10.69 9.06
C ARG A 20 -3.41 -9.87 7.80
N TYR A 21 -2.68 -8.79 7.58
CA TYR A 21 -2.90 -7.88 6.45
C TYR A 21 -1.58 -7.51 5.78
N ALA A 22 -1.68 -7.15 4.49
CA ALA A 22 -0.65 -6.42 3.78
C ALA A 22 -0.89 -4.90 3.92
N ILE A 23 0.13 -4.09 3.73
CA ILE A 23 0.00 -2.62 3.72
C ILE A 23 0.54 -2.04 2.41
N LEU A 24 -0.15 -1.05 1.86
CA LEU A 24 0.34 -0.29 0.71
C LEU A 24 1.00 1.00 1.17
N SER A 25 2.24 1.19 0.76
CA SER A 25 2.98 2.44 0.81
C SER A 25 3.08 3.01 -0.60
N HIS A 26 2.62 4.23 -0.79
CA HIS A 26 2.62 4.90 -2.10
C HIS A 26 2.75 6.42 -1.96
N THR A 27 3.12 7.07 -3.05
CA THR A 27 2.96 8.52 -3.17
C THR A 27 1.58 8.81 -3.73
N TRP A 28 0.85 9.74 -3.12
CA TRP A 28 -0.47 10.11 -3.61
C TRP A 28 -0.35 10.76 -4.98
N GLU A 29 -1.28 10.38 -5.85
CA GLU A 29 -1.35 10.87 -7.23
C GLU A 29 -2.62 11.70 -7.42
N ASP A 30 -2.80 12.24 -8.61
CA ASP A 30 -4.08 12.83 -9.00
C ASP A 30 -5.17 11.74 -9.00
N GLU A 31 -6.38 12.10 -8.57
CA GLU A 31 -7.52 11.18 -8.51
C GLU A 31 -7.32 9.99 -7.54
N GLU A 32 -6.61 10.24 -6.43
CA GLU A 32 -6.48 9.30 -5.31
C GLU A 32 -7.86 8.86 -4.78
N ILE A 33 -8.00 7.57 -4.48
CA ILE A 33 -9.24 7.00 -3.95
C ILE A 33 -9.36 7.28 -2.47
N THR A 34 -10.45 7.92 -2.07
CA THR A 34 -10.76 8.21 -0.67
C THR A 34 -11.57 7.10 -0.02
N PHE A 35 -11.77 7.21 1.29
CA PHE A 35 -12.70 6.34 2.02
C PHE A 35 -14.13 6.44 1.45
N GLN A 36 -14.60 7.64 1.13
CA GLN A 36 -15.92 7.91 0.55
C GLN A 36 -16.08 7.28 -0.84
N ASP A 37 -15.03 7.30 -1.66
CA ASP A 37 -15.04 6.67 -2.98
C ASP A 37 -15.26 5.15 -2.85
N ILE A 38 -14.49 4.48 -1.98
CA ILE A 38 -14.68 3.04 -1.71
C ILE A 38 -16.04 2.74 -1.09
N GLN A 39 -16.49 3.58 -0.15
CA GLN A 39 -17.81 3.42 0.47
C GLN A 39 -18.94 3.45 -0.57
N SER A 40 -18.77 4.23 -1.65
CA SER A 40 -19.73 4.30 -2.75
C SER A 40 -19.84 2.99 -3.55
N LEU A 41 -18.88 2.07 -3.41
CA LEU A 41 -18.90 0.75 -4.04
C LEU A 41 -19.60 -0.33 -3.20
N ILE A 42 -20.16 -0.02 -2.03
CA ILE A 42 -20.74 -1.04 -1.14
C ILE A 42 -21.82 -1.87 -1.80
N THR A 43 -22.74 -1.25 -2.55
CA THR A 43 -23.80 -2.00 -3.24
C THR A 43 -23.22 -2.94 -4.29
N LEU A 44 -22.15 -2.54 -4.98
CA LEU A 44 -21.42 -3.41 -5.90
C LEU A 44 -20.74 -4.56 -5.14
N ALA A 45 -20.13 -4.27 -4.00
CA ALA A 45 -19.50 -5.27 -3.15
C ALA A 45 -20.50 -6.28 -2.56
N ASP A 46 -21.71 -5.86 -2.23
CA ASP A 46 -22.74 -6.75 -1.67
C ASP A 46 -23.35 -7.65 -2.76
N THR A 47 -23.41 -7.19 -4.01
CA THR A 47 -23.95 -7.97 -5.14
C THR A 47 -22.95 -8.94 -5.77
N CYS A 48 -21.66 -8.82 -5.44
CA CYS A 48 -20.63 -9.68 -6.02
C CYS A 48 -20.60 -11.10 -5.44
N ASN A 49 -21.38 -11.41 -4.38
CA ASN A 49 -21.41 -12.72 -3.72
C ASN A 49 -20.01 -13.25 -3.34
N GLY A 50 -19.12 -12.36 -2.91
CA GLY A 50 -17.72 -12.70 -2.55
C GLY A 50 -16.78 -12.90 -3.74
N ARG A 51 -17.24 -12.67 -4.98
CA ARG A 51 -16.39 -12.63 -6.17
C ARG A 51 -15.40 -11.47 -6.06
N GLN A 52 -14.21 -11.66 -6.63
CA GLN A 52 -13.27 -10.57 -6.84
C GLN A 52 -13.87 -9.52 -7.78
N LEU A 53 -13.94 -8.27 -7.30
CA LEU A 53 -14.20 -7.11 -8.13
C LEU A 53 -12.97 -6.73 -8.95
N THR A 54 -13.21 -6.36 -10.20
CA THR A 54 -12.24 -5.87 -11.16
C THR A 54 -12.46 -4.40 -11.45
N PHE A 55 -11.50 -3.77 -12.14
CA PHE A 55 -11.71 -2.40 -12.63
C PHE A 55 -12.89 -2.31 -13.59
N ASP A 56 -13.12 -3.32 -14.44
CA ASP A 56 -14.24 -3.35 -15.38
C ASP A 56 -15.60 -3.37 -14.65
N ASP A 57 -15.68 -4.10 -13.52
CA ASP A 57 -16.88 -4.09 -12.67
C ASP A 57 -17.15 -2.68 -12.10
N ILE A 58 -16.10 -1.99 -11.64
CA ILE A 58 -16.19 -0.62 -11.10
C ILE A 58 -16.59 0.35 -12.21
N GLN A 59 -15.99 0.23 -13.40
CA GLN A 59 -16.28 1.06 -14.56
C GLN A 59 -17.71 0.87 -15.07
N ALA A 60 -18.24 -0.35 -15.02
CA ALA A 60 -19.63 -0.62 -15.37
C ALA A 60 -20.63 -0.10 -14.33
N PHE A 61 -20.21 0.02 -13.07
CA PHE A 61 -21.07 0.44 -11.96
C PHE A 61 -21.11 1.97 -11.76
N LEU A 62 -19.95 2.65 -11.89
CA LEU A 62 -19.83 4.08 -11.60
C LEU A 62 -20.13 4.96 -12.82
N PRO A 63 -20.73 6.14 -12.64
CA PRO A 63 -20.80 7.14 -13.70
C PRO A 63 -19.39 7.69 -14.03
N PRO A 64 -19.16 8.19 -15.27
CA PRO A 64 -17.85 8.71 -15.67
C PRO A 64 -17.29 9.82 -14.78
N THR A 65 -18.15 10.60 -14.12
CA THR A 65 -17.76 11.67 -13.20
C THR A 65 -17.18 11.18 -11.87
N GLN A 66 -17.41 9.90 -11.53
CA GLN A 66 -16.91 9.26 -10.31
C GLN A 66 -15.82 8.21 -10.59
N LEU A 67 -15.58 7.89 -11.87
CA LEU A 67 -14.57 6.92 -12.27
C LEU A 67 -13.17 7.56 -12.24
N LYS A 68 -12.48 7.38 -11.11
CA LYS A 68 -11.11 7.86 -10.88
C LYS A 68 -10.06 6.85 -11.33
N LYS A 69 -8.94 7.32 -11.86
CA LYS A 69 -7.78 6.45 -12.21
C LYS A 69 -7.21 5.70 -11.01
N GLY A 70 -7.34 6.26 -9.80
CA GLY A 70 -6.88 5.63 -8.58
C GLY A 70 -7.50 4.24 -8.31
N TYR A 71 -8.68 3.92 -8.89
CA TYR A 71 -9.29 2.60 -8.72
C TYR A 71 -8.41 1.49 -9.30
N THR A 72 -7.71 1.74 -10.41
CA THR A 72 -6.75 0.79 -10.98
C THR A 72 -5.65 0.48 -9.98
N LYS A 73 -5.11 1.50 -9.31
CA LYS A 73 -4.07 1.32 -8.29
C LYS A 73 -4.58 0.48 -7.12
N VAL A 74 -5.77 0.77 -6.59
CA VAL A 74 -6.37 0.00 -5.49
C VAL A 74 -6.61 -1.46 -5.90
N VAL A 75 -7.19 -1.70 -7.07
CA VAL A 75 -7.44 -3.06 -7.58
C VAL A 75 -6.13 -3.84 -7.74
N GLN A 76 -5.08 -3.22 -8.30
CA GLN A 76 -3.79 -3.87 -8.47
C GLN A 76 -3.09 -4.14 -7.13
N ALA A 77 -3.21 -3.24 -6.15
CA ALA A 77 -2.74 -3.48 -4.79
C ALA A 77 -3.43 -4.71 -4.16
N CYS A 78 -4.75 -4.83 -4.33
CA CYS A 78 -5.53 -5.98 -3.89
C CYS A 78 -5.17 -7.28 -4.63
N VAL A 79 -4.84 -7.22 -5.92
CA VAL A 79 -4.31 -8.37 -6.68
C VAL A 79 -2.95 -8.80 -6.12
N CYS A 80 -2.05 -7.86 -5.89
CA CYS A 80 -0.72 -8.12 -5.33
C CYS A 80 -0.81 -8.79 -3.94
N ALA A 81 -1.69 -8.27 -3.08
CA ALA A 81 -1.96 -8.85 -1.76
C ALA A 81 -2.47 -10.30 -1.84
N ARG A 82 -3.41 -10.59 -2.74
CA ARG A 82 -3.99 -11.93 -2.88
C ARG A 82 -3.04 -12.95 -3.49
N ASN A 83 -2.19 -12.52 -4.42
CA ASN A 83 -1.12 -13.39 -4.95
C ASN A 83 -0.15 -13.85 -3.85
N SER A 84 -0.11 -13.13 -2.73
CA SER A 84 0.65 -13.48 -1.52
C SER A 84 -0.24 -13.98 -0.37
N ALA A 85 -1.47 -14.43 -0.68
CA ALA A 85 -2.45 -14.99 0.25
C ALA A 85 -2.95 -14.06 1.37
N PHE A 86 -3.02 -12.76 1.12
CA PHE A 86 -3.68 -11.81 2.03
C PHE A 86 -5.09 -11.50 1.56
N ASP A 87 -6.08 -11.74 2.43
CA ASP A 87 -7.47 -11.31 2.20
C ASP A 87 -7.67 -9.83 2.52
N TRP A 88 -6.79 -9.24 3.33
CA TRP A 88 -6.90 -7.86 3.82
C TRP A 88 -5.68 -7.03 3.45
N ILE A 89 -5.93 -5.80 3.01
CA ILE A 89 -4.89 -4.79 2.77
C ILE A 89 -5.27 -3.47 3.45
N TRP A 90 -4.28 -2.80 4.02
CA TRP A 90 -4.43 -1.43 4.51
C TRP A 90 -3.88 -0.45 3.46
N ILE A 91 -4.64 0.60 3.17
CA ILE A 91 -4.26 1.68 2.26
C ILE A 91 -4.68 3.01 2.91
N ASP A 92 -3.75 3.91 3.18
CA ASP A 92 -4.01 5.15 3.91
C ASP A 92 -5.07 6.03 3.24
N SER A 93 -5.10 6.04 1.91
CA SER A 93 -6.00 6.85 1.11
C SER A 93 -7.47 6.47 1.33
N CYS A 94 -7.78 5.17 1.43
CA CYS A 94 -9.15 4.67 1.52
C CYS A 94 -9.52 3.88 2.79
N CYS A 95 -8.57 3.58 3.69
CA CYS A 95 -8.86 2.96 4.99
C CYS A 95 -9.02 3.98 6.12
N ILE A 96 -8.61 5.23 5.91
CA ILE A 96 -8.77 6.33 6.88
C ILE A 96 -9.85 7.28 6.36
N ASN A 97 -10.88 7.52 7.17
CA ASN A 97 -11.81 8.61 6.94
C ASN A 97 -11.18 9.95 7.35
N LYS A 98 -10.64 10.68 6.37
CA LYS A 98 -9.94 11.95 6.60
C LYS A 98 -10.87 13.13 6.88
N GLU A 99 -12.17 12.96 6.70
CA GLU A 99 -13.17 13.96 7.11
C GLU A 99 -13.41 13.93 8.62
N SER A 100 -13.04 12.84 9.30
CA SER A 100 -13.07 12.73 10.76
C SER A 100 -11.72 13.16 11.33
N SER A 101 -11.66 14.34 11.94
CA SER A 101 -10.42 14.86 12.54
C SER A 101 -9.90 13.98 13.69
N ALA A 102 -10.81 13.36 14.45
CA ALA A 102 -10.47 12.41 15.51
C ALA A 102 -9.80 11.16 14.92
N GLU A 103 -10.38 10.58 13.87
CA GLU A 103 -9.84 9.39 13.22
C GLU A 103 -8.51 9.69 12.53
N LEU A 104 -8.40 10.83 11.85
CA LEU A 104 -7.15 11.24 11.22
C LEU A 104 -6.02 11.37 12.24
N SER A 105 -6.31 11.96 13.41
CA SER A 105 -5.34 12.11 14.49
C SER A 105 -4.93 10.76 15.08
N GLU A 106 -5.90 9.87 15.31
CA GLU A 106 -5.63 8.49 15.77
C GLU A 106 -4.78 7.72 14.76
N ALA A 107 -5.08 7.81 13.47
CA ALA A 107 -4.34 7.15 12.41
C ALA A 107 -2.91 7.68 12.29
N ILE A 108 -2.69 8.99 12.44
CA ILE A 108 -1.35 9.59 12.47
C ILE A 108 -0.54 9.03 13.65
N ASN A 109 -1.15 8.97 14.84
CA ASN A 109 -0.48 8.47 16.04
C ASN A 109 -0.22 6.95 15.99
N SER A 110 -0.98 6.21 15.18
CA SER A 110 -0.89 4.74 15.06
C SER A 110 -0.15 4.27 13.81
N MET A 111 0.26 5.19 12.93
CA MET A 111 0.78 4.87 11.59
C MET A 111 1.98 3.93 11.65
N TYR A 112 2.95 4.20 12.53
CA TYR A 112 4.12 3.34 12.69
C TYR A 112 3.72 1.90 13.04
N GLN A 113 2.81 1.75 14.01
CA GLN A 113 2.29 0.43 14.44
C GLN A 113 1.58 -0.28 13.29
N TYR A 114 0.79 0.44 12.48
CA TYR A 114 0.12 -0.13 11.32
C TYR A 114 1.10 -0.68 10.28
N TYR A 115 2.27 -0.06 10.12
CA TYR A 115 3.33 -0.58 9.25
C TYR A 115 4.12 -1.73 9.90
N GLU A 116 4.37 -1.68 11.20
CA GLU A 116 5.09 -2.74 11.94
C GLU A 116 4.29 -4.05 12.07
N ASP A 117 2.96 -3.94 12.25
CA ASP A 117 2.09 -5.10 12.38
C ASP A 117 1.69 -5.73 11.04
N ALA A 118 1.82 -4.97 9.95
CA ALA A 118 1.62 -5.51 8.62
C ALA A 118 2.62 -6.63 8.32
N VAL A 119 2.14 -7.72 7.74
CA VAL A 119 3.01 -8.85 7.40
C VAL A 119 3.94 -8.50 6.25
N VAL A 120 3.50 -7.66 5.33
CA VAL A 120 4.30 -7.15 4.22
C VAL A 120 3.84 -5.75 3.83
N CYS A 121 4.82 -4.88 3.59
CA CYS A 121 4.61 -3.58 2.97
C CYS A 121 4.93 -3.66 1.48
N TYR A 122 3.95 -3.33 0.65
CA TYR A 122 4.12 -3.13 -0.78
C TYR A 122 4.39 -1.65 -1.03
N VAL A 123 5.56 -1.34 -1.58
CA VAL A 123 5.92 0.01 -1.97
C VAL A 123 5.66 0.15 -3.47
N TYR A 124 4.63 0.92 -3.83
CA TYR A 124 4.30 1.21 -5.23
C TYR A 124 4.94 2.53 -5.67
N LEU A 125 5.79 2.43 -6.70
CA LEU A 125 6.56 3.54 -7.25
C LEU A 125 6.00 3.93 -8.64
N PHE A 126 4.98 4.78 -8.65
CA PHE A 126 4.29 5.21 -9.87
C PHE A 126 5.20 5.91 -10.90
N ASP A 127 6.33 6.47 -10.46
CA ASP A 127 7.28 7.23 -11.27
C ASP A 127 8.53 6.43 -11.64
N VAL A 128 8.54 5.11 -11.38
CA VAL A 128 9.66 4.22 -11.71
C VAL A 128 9.26 3.25 -12.81
N SER A 129 10.11 3.11 -13.83
CA SER A 129 10.01 2.03 -14.81
C SER A 129 10.92 0.85 -14.42
N GLY A 130 10.39 -0.37 -14.40
CA GLY A 130 11.15 -1.60 -14.12
C GLY A 130 12.10 -2.05 -15.23
N LYS A 131 12.27 -1.27 -16.31
CA LYS A 131 13.15 -1.62 -17.45
C LYS A 131 14.63 -1.71 -17.08
N LEU A 132 15.07 -0.95 -16.08
CA LEU A 132 16.45 -0.91 -15.63
C LEU A 132 16.55 -1.35 -14.18
N HIS A 133 17.50 -2.26 -13.91
CA HIS A 133 17.80 -2.66 -12.55
C HIS A 133 18.16 -1.44 -11.67
N PRO A 134 17.69 -1.34 -10.41
CA PRO A 134 17.92 -0.17 -9.55
C PRO A 134 19.38 0.25 -9.32
N LYS A 135 20.33 -0.68 -9.52
CA LYS A 135 21.78 -0.39 -9.47
C LYS A 135 22.29 0.40 -10.67
N ASN A 136 21.58 0.36 -11.80
CA ASN A 136 21.94 1.11 -12.99
C ASN A 136 21.79 2.62 -12.71
N PRO A 137 22.83 3.45 -12.94
CA PRO A 137 22.74 4.90 -12.72
C PRO A 137 21.61 5.61 -13.47
N ALA A 138 21.19 5.07 -14.63
CA ALA A 138 20.09 5.62 -15.42
C ALA A 138 18.70 5.24 -14.87
N SER A 139 18.61 4.26 -13.96
CA SER A 139 17.33 3.84 -13.36
C SER A 139 16.63 4.99 -12.64
N ASP A 140 15.30 5.01 -12.74
CA ASP A 140 14.44 5.99 -12.06
C ASP A 140 14.33 5.73 -10.56
N PHE A 141 14.69 4.53 -10.08
CA PHE A 141 14.48 4.10 -8.70
C PHE A 141 15.00 5.12 -7.68
N LYS A 142 16.25 5.57 -7.83
CA LYS A 142 16.89 6.53 -6.90
C LYS A 142 16.25 7.92 -6.94
N ARG A 143 15.56 8.25 -8.03
CA ARG A 143 14.91 9.55 -8.25
C ARG A 143 13.43 9.52 -7.89
N SER A 144 12.88 8.38 -7.47
CA SER A 144 11.48 8.28 -7.14
C SER A 144 11.11 9.27 -6.05
N LYS A 145 10.00 9.98 -6.26
CA LYS A 145 9.38 10.89 -5.28
C LYS A 145 9.06 10.19 -3.97
N TRP A 146 8.92 8.87 -3.97
CA TRP A 146 8.73 8.12 -2.74
C TRP A 146 9.90 8.31 -1.76
N PHE A 147 11.15 8.47 -2.23
CA PHE A 147 12.30 8.69 -1.35
C PHE A 147 12.39 10.10 -0.75
N THR A 148 11.61 11.05 -1.25
CA THR A 148 11.68 12.46 -0.82
C THR A 148 10.58 12.84 0.18
N ARG A 149 9.74 11.87 0.61
CA ARG A 149 8.61 12.14 1.52
C ARG A 149 9.06 12.02 2.98
N GLY A 150 8.42 12.80 3.86
CA GLY A 150 8.68 12.73 5.30
C GLY A 150 8.27 11.41 5.96
N TRP A 151 7.33 10.67 5.35
CA TRP A 151 6.83 9.39 5.86
C TRP A 151 7.67 8.18 5.45
N THR A 152 8.46 8.31 4.39
CA THR A 152 9.27 7.22 3.82
C THR A 152 10.09 6.48 4.85
N LEU A 153 10.65 7.20 5.83
CA LEU A 153 11.46 6.60 6.86
C LEU A 153 10.68 5.56 7.69
N GLN A 154 9.46 5.90 8.12
CA GLN A 154 8.61 4.98 8.88
C GLN A 154 8.14 3.83 7.98
N GLU A 155 7.70 4.15 6.77
CA GLU A 155 7.26 3.15 5.77
C GLU A 155 8.37 2.15 5.39
N LEU A 156 9.65 2.57 5.48
CA LEU A 156 10.84 1.77 5.14
C LEU A 156 11.39 0.97 6.32
N LEU A 157 11.23 1.46 7.55
CA LEU A 157 11.86 0.88 8.74
C LEU A 157 10.92 0.09 9.62
N ALA A 158 9.64 0.47 9.69
CA ALA A 158 8.67 -0.20 10.56
C ALA A 158 8.30 -1.61 10.08
N PRO A 159 8.04 -1.87 8.78
CA PRO A 159 7.67 -3.21 8.33
C PRO A 159 8.87 -4.16 8.30
N GLU A 160 8.64 -5.38 8.75
CA GLU A 160 9.63 -6.46 8.68
C GLU A 160 9.98 -6.78 7.21
N PHE A 161 8.96 -6.97 6.38
CA PHE A 161 9.09 -7.32 4.96
C PHE A 161 8.58 -6.20 4.05
N ILE A 162 9.42 -5.80 3.09
CA ILE A 162 9.09 -4.79 2.08
C ILE A 162 9.39 -5.32 0.69
N SER A 163 8.41 -5.19 -0.22
CA SER A 163 8.57 -5.45 -1.65
C SER A 163 8.27 -4.19 -2.47
N PHE A 164 9.20 -3.81 -3.34
CA PHE A 164 9.08 -2.66 -4.22
C PHE A 164 8.49 -3.08 -5.57
N PHE A 165 7.55 -2.29 -6.06
CA PHE A 165 6.87 -2.46 -7.35
C PHE A 165 7.01 -1.19 -8.17
N ASP A 166 7.18 -1.36 -9.48
CA ASP A 166 7.20 -0.26 -10.43
C ASP A 166 5.78 0.21 -10.80
N LYS A 167 5.67 1.20 -11.68
CA LYS A 167 4.40 1.76 -12.15
C LYS A 167 3.47 0.74 -12.85
N ASP A 168 4.04 -0.37 -13.32
CA ASP A 168 3.33 -1.43 -14.04
C ASP A 168 3.05 -2.62 -13.11
N TRP A 169 3.18 -2.44 -11.78
CA TRP A 169 3.03 -3.47 -10.74
C TRP A 169 3.96 -4.68 -10.92
N THR A 170 5.11 -4.46 -11.56
CA THR A 170 6.17 -5.46 -11.68
C THR A 170 7.10 -5.36 -10.48
N LYS A 171 7.36 -6.50 -9.83
CA LYS A 171 8.25 -6.55 -8.66
C LYS A 171 9.68 -6.18 -9.06
N ILE A 172 10.19 -5.12 -8.44
CA ILE A 172 11.58 -4.64 -8.61
C ILE A 172 12.52 -5.43 -7.71
N GLY A 173 12.12 -5.65 -6.46
CA GLY A 173 12.97 -6.30 -5.45
C GLY A 173 12.42 -6.14 -4.04
N THR A 174 13.20 -6.55 -3.04
CA THR A 174 12.88 -6.39 -1.62
C THR A 174 13.80 -5.36 -0.98
N ARG A 175 13.44 -4.86 0.22
CA ARG A 175 14.35 -4.02 1.01
C ARG A 175 15.71 -4.68 1.21
N TRP A 176 15.72 -5.99 1.47
CA TRP A 176 16.97 -6.75 1.59
C TRP A 176 17.77 -6.78 0.28
N SER A 177 17.15 -7.11 -0.85
CA SER A 177 17.87 -7.25 -2.13
C SER A 177 18.35 -5.92 -2.69
N LEU A 178 17.72 -4.81 -2.30
CA LEU A 178 18.01 -3.45 -2.76
C LEU A 178 18.71 -2.58 -1.71
N ARG A 179 19.11 -3.15 -0.56
CA ARG A 179 19.66 -2.39 0.59
C ARG A 179 20.86 -1.52 0.23
N ASP A 180 21.69 -1.94 -0.72
CA ASP A 180 22.83 -1.17 -1.21
C ASP A 180 22.37 0.09 -1.95
N VAL A 181 21.37 -0.03 -2.82
CA VAL A 181 20.79 1.09 -3.56
C VAL A 181 20.01 2.01 -2.63
N ILE A 182 19.21 1.44 -1.73
CA ILE A 182 18.41 2.19 -0.75
C ILE A 182 19.33 2.97 0.19
N SER A 183 20.39 2.35 0.71
CA SER A 183 21.37 3.00 1.59
C SER A 183 22.02 4.22 0.93
N VAL A 184 22.33 4.15 -0.36
CA VAL A 184 22.87 5.30 -1.11
C VAL A 184 21.87 6.45 -1.20
N VAL A 185 20.57 6.16 -1.34
CA VAL A 185 19.53 7.19 -1.51
C VAL A 185 19.12 7.79 -0.17
N THR A 186 18.96 6.95 0.86
CA THR A 186 18.42 7.37 2.15
C THR A 186 19.49 7.68 3.18
N THR A 187 20.75 7.36 2.91
CA THR A 187 21.88 7.39 3.85
C THR A 187 21.74 6.46 5.07
N ILE A 188 20.68 5.64 5.10
CA ILE A 188 20.47 4.66 6.17
C ILE A 188 21.49 3.52 5.99
N PRO A 189 22.24 3.15 7.06
CA PRO A 189 23.18 2.05 7.00
C PRO A 189 22.55 0.71 6.55
N MET A 190 23.30 -0.07 5.76
CA MET A 190 22.81 -1.34 5.23
C MET A 190 22.47 -2.37 6.30
N ASP A 191 23.15 -2.34 7.46
CA ASP A 191 22.88 -3.22 8.59
C ASP A 191 21.51 -2.94 9.19
N VAL A 192 21.07 -1.67 9.24
CA VAL A 192 19.73 -1.27 9.68
C VAL A 192 18.67 -1.75 8.69
N LEU A 193 18.90 -1.58 7.39
CA LEU A 193 17.99 -2.05 6.33
C LEU A 193 17.92 -3.58 6.23
N GLY A 194 18.91 -4.27 6.79
CA GLY A 194 19.00 -5.72 6.83
C GLY A 194 18.37 -6.35 8.07
N ARG A 195 17.95 -5.57 9.07
CA ARG A 195 17.39 -6.13 10.31
C ARG A 195 16.03 -6.76 10.03
N ILE A 196 15.90 -8.02 10.41
CA ILE A 196 14.62 -8.63 10.75
C ILE A 196 14.28 -8.11 12.14
N GLN A 197 13.16 -7.40 12.30
CA GLN A 197 12.63 -7.06 13.62
C GLN A 197 12.28 -8.38 14.30
N LEU A 198 13.14 -8.85 15.20
CA LEU A 198 12.80 -9.95 16.08
C LEU A 198 11.65 -9.48 16.97
N LYS A 199 10.41 -9.89 16.67
CA LYS A 199 9.27 -9.64 17.55
C LYS A 199 9.58 -10.31 18.88
N SER A 200 9.89 -9.53 19.91
CA SER A 200 10.03 -10.05 21.26
C SER A 200 8.69 -10.64 21.64
N THR A 201 8.60 -11.97 21.66
CA THR A 201 7.47 -12.67 22.26
C THR A 201 7.61 -12.48 23.76
N VAL A 202 6.93 -11.47 24.30
CA VAL A 202 6.73 -11.29 25.74
C VAL A 202 5.37 -11.84 26.10
#